data_AF-A0A844MN73-F1
#
_entry.id   AF-A0A844MN73-F1
#
_cell.length_a   1.000
_cell.length_b   1.000
_cell.length_c   1.000
_cell.angle_alpha   90.00
_cell.angle_beta   90.00
_cell.angle_gamma   90.00
#
_symmetry.space_group_name_H-M   'P 1'
#
loop_
_entity.id
_entity.type
_entity.pdbx_description
1 polymer ?
#
loop_
_entity_poly.entity_id
_entity_poly.type
_entity_poly.pdbx_seq_one_letter_code
_entity_poly.pdbx_strand_id
1 'polypeptide(L)'
;MKLLFLTKKQKRQKTMTSRTYVIEEGNRLNNYAIEPKMYVEQTQGFGFTEYAEMLNGRLAMIGFVSLILLEVFTGHGLIGWLTSL
;
A
#
# COMPACT_ATOMS: atom_id res chain seq x y z
N MET A 1 40.54 9.87 11.37
CA MET A 1 39.15 9.36 11.39
C MET A 1 38.24 9.90 10.27
N LYS A 2 38.72 10.71 9.31
CA LYS A 2 37.93 11.21 8.16
C LYS A 2 38.02 10.29 6.92
N LEU A 3 39.10 9.50 6.84
CA LEU A 3 39.38 8.59 5.73
C LEU A 3 38.49 7.33 5.73
N LEU A 4 38.16 6.79 6.92
CA LEU A 4 37.23 5.64 7.07
C LEU A 4 35.77 6.03 6.75
N PHE A 5 35.42 7.30 6.92
CA PHE A 5 34.10 7.83 6.60
C PHE A 5 33.88 7.99 5.08
N LEU A 6 34.92 8.37 4.34
CA LEU A 6 34.88 8.54 2.88
C LEU A 6 34.77 7.19 2.12
N THR A 7 35.40 6.14 2.63
CA THR A 7 35.25 4.77 2.08
C THR A 7 33.85 4.18 2.33
N LYS A 8 33.25 4.41 3.51
CA LYS A 8 31.89 3.94 3.79
C LYS A 8 30.79 4.68 3.00
N LYS A 9 30.98 5.96 2.66
CA LYS A 9 29.99 6.74 1.90
C LYS A 9 29.85 6.28 0.43
N GLN A 10 30.93 5.77 -0.18
CA GLN A 10 30.92 5.25 -1.56
C GLN A 10 30.25 3.87 -1.69
N LYS A 11 30.21 3.06 -0.62
CA LYS A 11 29.59 1.73 -0.64
C LYS A 11 28.06 1.71 -0.52
N ARG A 12 27.41 2.84 -0.26
CA ARG A 12 25.95 2.93 -0.06
C ARG A 12 25.14 3.48 -1.24
N GLN A 13 25.77 3.78 -2.36
CA GLN A 13 25.07 4.22 -3.57
C GLN A 13 25.60 3.53 -4.84
N LYS A 14 25.72 2.19 -4.78
CA LYS A 14 25.89 1.40 -6.00
C LYS A 14 24.54 0.80 -6.38
N THR A 15 23.63 1.63 -6.88
CA THR A 15 22.53 1.13 -7.71
C THR A 15 23.17 0.43 -8.90
N MET A 16 23.10 -0.89 -8.93
CA MET A 16 23.44 -1.68 -10.11
C MET A 16 22.42 -1.30 -11.18
N THR A 17 22.73 -0.30 -12.01
CA THR A 17 22.03 -0.08 -13.28
C THR A 17 22.19 -1.38 -14.05
N SER A 18 21.12 -2.18 -14.14
CA SER A 18 21.07 -3.37 -14.97
C SER A 18 21.12 -2.92 -16.42
N ARG A 19 22.33 -2.67 -16.95
CA ARG A 19 22.54 -2.48 -18.38
C ARG A 19 22.34 -3.85 -19.03
N THR A 20 21.15 -4.12 -19.55
CA THR A 20 20.89 -5.30 -20.36
C THR A 20 21.40 -5.01 -21.76
N TYR A 21 22.63 -5.45 -22.04
CA TYR A 21 23.18 -5.44 -23.39
C TYR A 21 22.68 -6.69 -24.11
N VAL A 22 22.03 -6.52 -25.25
CA VAL A 22 21.70 -7.63 -26.16
C VAL A 22 22.61 -7.50 -27.36
N ILE A 23 23.33 -8.59 -27.68
CA ILE A 23 24.19 -8.66 -28.87
C ILE A 23 23.32 -9.21 -30.00
N GLU A 24 23.08 -8.38 -31.01
CA GLU A 24 22.36 -8.81 -32.22
C GLU A 24 23.33 -9.51 -33.19
N GLU A 25 22.81 -10.39 -34.06
CA GLU A 25 23.61 -11.18 -35.01
C GLU A 25 24.51 -10.31 -35.93
N GLY A 26 24.20 -9.02 -36.07
CA GLY A 26 25.04 -8.02 -36.76
C GLY A 26 26.19 -7.43 -35.93
N ASN A 27 26.58 -8.03 -34.80
CA ASN A 27 27.64 -7.54 -33.90
C ASN A 27 27.37 -6.13 -33.32
N ARG A 28 26.10 -5.69 -33.32
CA ARG A 28 25.68 -4.39 -32.80
C ARG A 28 25.27 -4.54 -31.34
N LEU A 29 25.68 -3.56 -30.53
CA LEU A 29 25.37 -3.50 -29.10
C LEU A 29 24.28 -2.47 -28.87
N ASN A 30 23.08 -2.93 -28.53
CA ASN A 30 21.97 -2.04 -28.19
C ASN A 30 21.75 -2.02 -26.67
N ASN A 31 21.66 -0.82 -26.11
CA ASN A 31 21.39 -0.60 -24.69
C ASN A 31 19.96 -0.10 -24.51
N TYR A 32 19.06 -0.97 -24.07
CA TYR A 32 17.68 -0.62 -23.80
C TYR A 32 17.55 0.10 -22.45
N ALA A 33 16.78 1.18 -22.43
CA ALA A 33 16.39 1.84 -21.18
C ALA A 33 15.32 0.98 -20.49
N ILE A 34 15.65 0.41 -19.35
CA ILE A 34 14.69 -0.32 -18.51
C ILE A 34 14.03 0.70 -17.59
N GLU A 35 12.71 0.80 -17.69
CA GLU A 35 11.96 1.69 -16.81
C GLU A 35 12.07 1.21 -15.36
N PRO A 36 12.42 2.11 -14.42
CA PRO A 36 12.36 1.77 -13.01
C PRO A 36 10.90 1.53 -12.64
N LYS A 37 10.56 0.31 -12.20
CA LYS A 37 9.23 0.03 -11.66
C LYS A 37 8.96 0.97 -10.49
N MET A 38 7.88 1.74 -10.57
CA MET A 38 7.47 2.66 -9.53
C MET A 38 7.09 1.87 -8.28
N TYR A 39 7.93 1.92 -7.25
CA TYR A 39 7.56 1.38 -5.95
C TYR A 39 6.76 2.44 -5.21
N VAL A 40 5.47 2.20 -5.04
CA VAL A 40 4.67 2.97 -4.07
C VAL A 40 5.17 2.54 -2.70
N GLU A 41 6.01 3.36 -2.08
CA GLU A 41 6.39 3.18 -0.69
C GLU A 41 5.14 3.49 0.14
N GLN A 42 4.34 2.45 0.41
CA GLN A 42 3.24 2.46 1.37
C GLN A 42 3.85 2.70 2.75
N THR A 43 4.27 3.94 3.00
CA THR A 43 4.74 4.36 4.30
C THR A 43 3.63 4.03 5.28
N GLN A 44 3.91 3.15 6.23
CA GLN A 44 3.05 2.81 7.35
C GLN A 44 3.00 4.00 8.32
N GLY A 45 2.66 5.18 7.80
CA GLY A 45 2.34 6.36 8.57
C GLY A 45 0.98 6.16 9.22
N PHE A 46 0.84 6.64 10.45
CA PHE A 46 -0.45 6.77 11.12
C PHE A 46 -1.41 7.59 10.22
N GLY A 47 -2.45 6.96 9.67
CA GLY A 47 -3.40 7.58 8.74
C GLY A 47 -4.44 6.60 8.16
N PHE A 48 -5.30 7.08 7.26
CA PHE A 48 -6.23 6.25 6.47
C PHE A 48 -5.42 5.38 5.49
N THR A 49 -4.95 4.24 5.99
CA THR A 49 -4.33 3.21 5.16
C THR A 49 -5.41 2.43 4.43
N GLU A 50 -5.11 1.91 3.24
CA GLU A 50 -6.03 1.06 2.47
C GLU A 50 -6.62 -0.08 3.33
N TYR A 51 -5.77 -0.66 4.20
CA TYR A 51 -6.19 -1.67 5.16
C TYR A 51 -7.26 -1.15 6.15
N ALA A 52 -7.08 0.04 6.71
CA ALA A 52 -8.04 0.65 7.63
C ALA A 52 -9.37 0.97 6.94
N GLU A 53 -9.34 1.43 5.68
CA GLU A 53 -10.55 1.68 4.89
C GLU A 53 -11.34 0.40 4.63
N MET A 54 -10.65 -0.67 4.22
CA MET A 54 -11.28 -1.98 4.01
C MET A 54 -11.86 -2.55 5.30
N LEU A 55 -11.17 -2.39 6.43
CA LEU A 55 -11.66 -2.85 7.74
C LEU A 55 -12.92 -2.09 8.15
N ASN A 56 -12.89 -0.76 8.08
CA ASN A 56 -14.02 0.10 8.44
C ASN A 56 -15.23 -0.18 7.54
N GLY A 57 -15.02 -0.37 6.24
CA GLY A 57 -16.08 -0.74 5.30
C GLY A 57 -16.75 -2.07 5.65
N ARG A 58 -15.98 -3.10 6.03
CA ARG A 58 -16.52 -4.41 6.45
C ARG A 58 -17.30 -4.32 7.75
N LEU A 59 -16.77 -3.61 8.73
CA LEU A 59 -17.45 -3.39 10.01
C LEU A 59 -18.78 -2.63 9.80
N ALA A 60 -18.80 -1.64 8.91
CA ALA A 60 -20.02 -0.91 8.56
C ALA A 60 -21.06 -1.82 7.88
N MET A 61 -20.65 -2.68 6.95
CA MET A 61 -21.57 -3.65 6.31
C MET A 61 -22.19 -4.60 7.34
N ILE A 62 -21.38 -5.14 8.26
CA ILE A 62 -21.86 -6.03 9.32
C ILE A 62 -22.81 -5.27 10.26
N GLY A 63 -22.44 -4.06 10.68
CA GLY A 63 -23.28 -3.21 11.53
C GLY A 63 -24.64 -2.93 10.88
N PHE A 64 -24.66 -2.56 9.61
CA PHE A 64 -25.91 -2.29 8.88
C PHE A 64 -26.82 -3.51 8.79
N VAL A 65 -26.27 -4.69 8.46
CA VAL A 65 -27.06 -5.93 8.40
C VAL A 65 -27.58 -6.31 9.79
N SER A 66 -26.76 -6.18 10.84
CA SER A 66 -27.20 -6.42 12.21
C SER A 66 -28.33 -5.47 12.64
N LEU A 67 -28.29 -4.20 12.24
CA LEU A 67 -29.37 -3.24 12.51
C LEU A 67 -30.69 -3.67 11.86
N ILE A 68 -30.65 -4.06 10.58
CA ILE A 68 -31.83 -4.54 9.85
C ILE A 68 -32.41 -5.80 10.53
N LEU A 69 -31.55 -6.76 10.85
CA LEU A 69 -31.99 -7.99 11.52
C LEU A 69 -32.66 -7.68 12.86
N LEU A 70 -32.06 -6.79 13.65
CA LEU A 70 -32.61 -6.41 14.95
C LEU A 70 -33.96 -5.70 14.81
N GLU A 71 -34.11 -4.82 13.83
CA GLU A 71 -35.39 -4.17 13.52
C GLU A 71 -36.48 -5.20 13.17
N VAL A 72 -36.16 -6.22 12.36
CA VAL A 72 -37.08 -7.31 12.01
C VAL A 72 -37.45 -8.16 13.23
N PHE A 73 -36.49 -8.49 14.10
CA PHE A 73 -36.75 -9.31 15.30
C PHE A 73 -37.54 -8.55 16.38
N THR A 74 -37.30 -7.25 16.54
CA THR A 74 -37.87 -6.45 17.63
C THR A 74 -39.20 -5.81 17.23
N GLY A 75 -39.47 -5.65 15.93
CA GLY A 75 -40.69 -5.06 15.39
C GLY A 75 -40.89 -3.57 15.72
N HIS A 76 -39.97 -2.99 16.50
CA HIS A 76 -39.88 -1.58 16.87
C HIS A 76 -38.48 -1.13 16.45
N GLY A 77 -38.40 -0.09 15.61
CA GLY A 77 -37.11 0.40 15.12
C GLY A 77 -36.20 0.83 16.27
N LEU A 78 -34.89 0.62 16.12
CA LEU A 78 -33.88 1.03 17.11
C LEU A 78 -33.95 2.52 17.47
N ILE A 79 -34.39 3.34 16.51
CA ILE A 79 -34.61 4.77 16.71
C ILE A 79 -35.75 5.01 17.72
N GLY A 80 -36.79 4.16 17.71
CA GLY A 80 -37.87 4.21 18.69
C GLY A 80 -37.39 3.88 20.10
N TRP A 81 -36.53 2.87 20.25
CA TRP A 81 -35.92 2.54 21.55
C TRP A 81 -34.99 3.65 22.06
N LEU A 82 -34.11 4.19 21.20
CA LEU A 82 -33.18 5.26 21.56
C LEU A 82 -33.88 6.58 21.89
N THR A 83 -35.03 6.86 21.27
CA THR A 83 -35.85 8.06 21.55
C THR A 83 -36.75 7.87 22.78
N SER A 84 -37.01 6.62 23.18
CA SER A 84 -37.81 6.29 24.38
C SER A 84 -37.01 6.28 25.68
N LEU A 85 -35.69 6.45 25.60
CA LEU A 85 -34.76 6.55 26.72
C LEU A 85 -34.65 8.02 27.20
#